data_AF-A0A7W0VN99-F1
#
_entry.id   AF-A0A7W0VN99-F1
#
_cell.length_a   1.000
_cell.length_b   1.000
_cell.length_c   1.000
_cell.angle_alpha   90.00
_cell.angle_beta   90.00
_cell.angle_gamma   90.00
#
_symmetry.space_group_name_H-M   'P 1'
#
loop_
_entity.id
_entity.type
_entity.pdbx_description
1 polymer ?
#
loop_
_entity_poly.entity_id
_entity_poly.type
_entity_poly.pdbx_seq_one_letter_code
_entity_poly.pdbx_strand_id
1 'polypeptide(L)'
;MADEEVVERGFMGKSRSRVWTYLILMMLLVVVVVVVNVVWKNPTAASEGMKSFFGLPSWALATVVFLVGAVVFWAGLKIETDWPEAIGAFLIAAAIAWFQLIIGWNKFELGLVVVPYLIPMAVFSVLLMYGMKKSV
;
A
#
# COMPACT_ATOMS: atom_id res chain seq x y z
N MET A 1 -2.61 -43.72 10.35
CA MET A 1 -1.63 -43.36 9.31
C MET A 1 -2.17 -42.34 8.31
N ALA A 2 -3.48 -42.29 8.01
CA ALA A 2 -4.04 -41.23 7.14
C ALA A 2 -4.22 -39.87 7.85
N ASP A 3 -4.37 -39.83 9.18
CA ASP A 3 -4.56 -38.57 9.93
C ASP A 3 -3.27 -37.76 10.13
N GLU A 4 -2.09 -38.40 10.18
CA GLU A 4 -0.81 -37.69 10.38
C GLU A 4 -0.41 -36.88 9.15
N GLU A 5 -0.67 -37.37 7.93
CA GLU A 5 -0.38 -36.63 6.69
C GLU A 5 -1.24 -35.37 6.53
N VAL A 6 -2.50 -35.40 6.98
CA VAL A 6 -3.41 -34.23 6.93
C VAL A 6 -2.93 -33.15 7.91
N VAL A 7 -2.46 -33.58 9.09
CA VAL A 7 -1.90 -32.69 10.10
C VAL A 7 -0.58 -32.08 9.63
N GLU A 8 0.34 -32.87 9.07
CA GLU A 8 1.61 -32.36 8.53
C GLU A 8 1.43 -31.38 7.37
N ARG A 9 0.48 -31.63 6.45
CA ARG A 9 0.17 -30.67 5.37
C ARG A 9 -0.43 -29.37 5.91
N GLY A 10 -1.25 -29.44 6.97
CA GLY A 10 -1.76 -28.27 7.69
C GLY A 10 -0.67 -27.46 8.41
N PHE A 11 0.39 -28.11 8.89
CA PHE A 11 1.54 -27.44 9.52
C PHE A 11 2.56 -26.90 8.51
N MET A 12 2.75 -27.55 7.37
CA MET A 12 3.65 -27.08 6.31
C MET A 12 3.13 -25.85 5.56
N GLY A 13 1.81 -25.68 5.42
CA GLY A 13 1.23 -24.41 4.93
C GLY A 13 1.48 -23.22 5.87
N LYS A 14 1.55 -23.48 7.18
CA LYS A 14 1.70 -22.47 8.23
C LYS A 14 3.11 -21.91 8.37
N SER A 15 4.15 -22.62 7.92
CA SER A 15 5.55 -22.13 8.00
C SER A 15 5.88 -21.17 6.86
N ARG A 16 5.46 -21.49 5.63
CA ARG A 16 5.71 -20.66 4.43
C ARG A 16 4.96 -19.33 4.48
N SER A 17 3.70 -19.33 4.96
CA SER A 17 2.92 -18.11 5.17
C SER A 17 3.54 -17.19 6.25
N ARG A 18 4.09 -17.77 7.32
CA ARG A 18 4.81 -17.02 8.36
C ARG A 18 6.04 -16.29 7.81
N VAL A 19 6.86 -16.95 6.99
CA VAL A 19 8.06 -16.34 6.39
C VAL A 19 7.69 -15.11 5.56
N TRP A 20 6.66 -15.20 4.73
CA TRP A 20 6.21 -14.07 3.91
C TRP A 20 5.63 -12.92 4.75
N THR A 21 4.85 -13.25 5.79
CA THR A 21 4.35 -12.25 6.74
C THR A 21 5.52 -11.46 7.36
N TYR A 22 6.56 -12.16 7.83
CA TYR A 22 7.74 -11.51 8.38
C TYR A 22 8.50 -10.68 7.35
N LEU A 23 8.60 -11.12 6.08
CA LEU A 23 9.21 -10.35 5.00
C LEU A 23 8.46 -9.06 4.71
N ILE A 24 7.12 -9.10 4.67
CA ILE A 24 6.27 -7.92 4.45
C ILE A 24 6.42 -6.94 5.62
N LEU A 25 6.36 -7.44 6.86
CA LEU A 25 6.55 -6.60 8.05
C LEU A 25 7.94 -5.97 8.09
N MET A 26 8.98 -6.72 7.71
CA MET A 26 10.35 -6.20 7.62
C MET A 26 10.45 -5.10 6.56
N MET A 27 9.85 -5.29 5.38
CA MET A 27 9.82 -4.27 4.33
C MET A 27 9.07 -3.02 4.80
N LEU A 28 7.91 -3.18 5.44
CA LEU A 28 7.15 -2.06 6.02
C LEU A 28 7.96 -1.32 7.08
N LEU A 29 8.67 -2.05 7.95
CA LEU A 29 9.54 -1.46 8.96
C LEU A 29 10.66 -0.63 8.31
N VAL A 30 11.31 -1.15 7.27
CA VAL A 30 12.34 -0.42 6.52
C VAL A 30 11.76 0.85 5.91
N VAL A 31 10.57 0.79 5.31
CA VAL A 31 9.89 1.97 4.76
C VAL A 31 9.60 3.01 5.84
N VAL A 32 9.08 2.59 7.01
CA VAL A 32 8.83 3.49 8.14
C VAL A 32 10.13 4.15 8.63
N VAL A 33 11.21 3.38 8.81
CA VAL A 33 12.50 3.92 9.24
C VAL A 33 13.05 4.92 8.23
N VAL A 34 12.94 4.63 6.93
CA VAL A 34 13.34 5.55 5.87
C VAL A 34 12.53 6.84 5.95
N VAL A 35 11.19 6.75 6.07
CA VAL A 35 10.32 7.93 6.17
C VAL A 35 10.64 8.75 7.41
N VAL A 36 10.77 8.14 8.59
CA VAL A 36 11.09 8.83 9.83
C VAL A 36 12.46 9.53 9.73
N ASN A 37 13.48 8.83 9.22
CA ASN A 37 14.81 9.40 9.02
C ASN A 37 14.76 10.61 8.07
N VAL A 38 13.99 10.52 7.00
CA VAL A 38 13.80 11.61 6.04
C VAL A 38 13.10 12.82 6.68
N VAL A 39 12.01 12.59 7.42
CA VAL A 39 11.26 13.65 8.12
C VAL A 39 12.15 14.33 9.16
N TRP A 40 12.95 13.58 9.91
CA TRP A 40 13.82 14.16 10.93
C TRP A 40 15.01 14.92 10.37
N LYS A 41 15.60 14.45 9.26
CA LYS A 41 16.74 15.13 8.63
C LYS A 41 16.34 16.36 7.82
N ASN A 42 15.09 16.45 7.38
CA ASN A 42 14.59 17.56 6.56
C ASN A 42 13.24 18.08 7.10
N PRO A 43 13.23 18.87 8.19
CA PRO A 43 11.99 19.45 8.71
C PRO A 43 11.31 20.38 7.68
N THR A 44 12.06 20.95 6.73
CA THR A 44 11.55 21.73 5.59
C THR A 44 10.78 20.89 4.57
N ALA A 45 11.07 19.60 4.41
CA ALA A 45 10.27 18.71 3.55
C ALA A 45 8.86 18.45 4.12
N ALA A 46 8.68 18.67 5.43
CA ALA A 46 7.39 18.59 6.11
C ALA A 46 6.66 19.95 6.13
N SER A 47 7.37 21.08 6.14
CA SER A 47 6.77 22.43 6.24
C SER A 47 6.57 23.15 4.91
N GLU A 48 7.41 22.90 3.91
CA GLU A 48 7.25 23.43 2.55
C GLU A 48 6.67 22.32 1.65
N GLY A 49 5.35 22.30 1.57
CA GLY A 49 4.63 21.34 0.75
C GLY A 49 5.19 21.24 -0.68
N MET A 50 5.59 20.02 -1.04
CA MET A 50 5.39 19.47 -2.38
C MET A 50 6.18 20.04 -3.57
N LYS A 51 7.31 20.74 -3.38
CA LYS A 51 8.09 21.24 -4.55
C LYS A 51 9.29 20.36 -4.94
N SER A 52 10.02 19.80 -3.98
CA SER A 52 11.03 18.78 -4.28
C SER A 52 11.27 17.87 -3.08
N PHE A 53 10.91 16.60 -3.21
CA PHE A 53 11.25 15.60 -2.21
C PHE A 53 12.69 15.16 -2.52
N PHE A 54 13.69 15.49 -1.69
CA PHE A 54 15.09 15.08 -1.94
C PHE A 54 15.72 15.64 -3.25
N GLY A 55 15.27 16.80 -3.74
CA GLY A 55 15.63 17.30 -5.07
C GLY A 55 14.98 16.52 -6.22
N LEU A 56 14.20 15.49 -5.90
CA LEU A 56 13.39 14.72 -6.84
C LEU A 56 12.00 15.36 -6.97
N PRO A 57 11.31 15.12 -8.10
CA PRO A 57 9.96 15.61 -8.32
C PRO A 57 8.99 15.15 -7.23
N SER A 58 7.97 15.96 -6.93
CA SER A 58 6.95 15.65 -5.91
C SER A 58 6.18 14.35 -6.13
N TRP A 59 6.13 13.86 -7.37
CA TRP A 59 5.52 12.58 -7.75
C TRP A 59 6.37 11.34 -7.39
N ALA A 60 7.66 11.51 -7.10
CA ALA A 60 8.58 10.40 -6.86
C ALA A 60 8.18 9.61 -5.60
N LEU A 61 7.84 10.31 -4.52
CA LEU A 61 7.38 9.65 -3.29
C LEU A 61 6.07 8.89 -3.52
N ALA A 62 5.09 9.52 -4.17
CA ALA A 62 3.83 8.85 -4.51
C ALA A 62 4.05 7.59 -5.35
N THR A 63 5.01 7.62 -6.29
CA THR A 63 5.37 6.46 -7.10
C THR A 63 5.99 5.34 -6.28
N VAL A 64 6.92 5.66 -5.38
CA VAL A 64 7.53 4.65 -4.49
C VAL A 64 6.47 4.01 -3.59
N VAL A 65 5.60 4.82 -2.97
CA VAL A 65 4.50 4.32 -2.13
C VAL A 65 3.55 3.45 -2.93
N PHE A 66 3.21 3.85 -4.16
CA PHE A 66 2.38 3.05 -5.06
C PHE A 66 3.01 1.70 -5.37
N LEU A 67 4.31 1.67 -5.72
CA LEU A 67 5.03 0.45 -6.06
C LEU A 67 5.15 -0.49 -4.85
N VAL A 68 5.49 0.04 -3.68
CA VAL A 68 5.53 -0.73 -2.43
C VAL A 68 4.14 -1.30 -2.12
N GLY A 69 3.09 -0.47 -2.21
CA GLY A 69 1.72 -0.91 -2.02
C GLY A 69 1.31 -2.03 -2.98
N ALA A 70 1.67 -1.92 -4.26
CA ALA A 70 1.42 -2.94 -5.28
C ALA A 70 2.13 -4.26 -4.97
N VAL A 71 3.40 -4.20 -4.56
CA VAL A 71 4.16 -5.40 -4.17
C VAL A 71 3.56 -6.05 -2.93
N VAL A 72 3.18 -5.28 -1.91
CA VAL A 72 2.56 -5.78 -0.67
C VAL A 72 1.18 -6.38 -0.95
N PHE A 73 0.36 -5.73 -1.79
CA PHE A 73 -0.95 -6.25 -2.20
C PHE A 73 -0.81 -7.56 -2.98
N TRP A 74 0.11 -7.59 -3.95
CA TRP A 74 0.38 -8.79 -4.74
C TRP A 74 0.93 -9.94 -3.90
N ALA A 75 1.80 -9.65 -2.94
CA ALA A 75 2.28 -10.64 -1.99
C ALA A 75 1.14 -11.14 -1.09
N GLY A 76 0.25 -10.26 -0.62
CA GLY A 76 -0.96 -10.64 0.13
C GLY A 76 -1.80 -11.67 -0.61
N LEU A 77 -2.12 -11.39 -1.89
CA LEU A 77 -2.83 -12.30 -2.79
C LEU A 77 -2.15 -13.66 -2.98
N LYS A 78 -0.83 -13.76 -2.73
CA LYS A 78 -0.07 -15.01 -2.84
C LYS A 78 -0.07 -15.84 -1.56
N ILE A 79 -0.38 -15.21 -0.43
CA ILE A 79 -0.33 -15.84 0.88
C ILE A 79 -1.75 -16.12 1.40
N GLU A 80 -2.79 -15.77 0.63
CA GLU A 80 -4.21 -15.96 0.99
C GLU A 80 -4.48 -15.40 2.40
N THR A 81 -3.94 -14.21 2.64
CA THR A 81 -4.00 -13.56 3.94
C THR A 81 -4.52 -12.15 3.75
N ASP A 82 -5.53 -11.77 4.53
CA ASP A 82 -6.28 -10.53 4.27
C ASP A 82 -5.51 -9.25 4.67
N TRP A 83 -4.65 -9.31 5.68
CA TRP A 83 -4.01 -8.10 6.23
C TRP A 83 -3.00 -7.40 5.30
N PRO A 84 -2.11 -8.10 4.56
CA PRO A 84 -1.22 -7.46 3.60
C PRO A 84 -1.98 -6.94 2.38
N GLU A 85 -3.06 -7.59 1.97
CA GLU A 85 -3.93 -7.09 0.91
C GLU A 85 -4.55 -5.75 1.33
N ALA A 86 -5.10 -5.67 2.54
CA ALA A 86 -5.66 -4.42 3.04
C ALA A 86 -4.61 -3.30 3.12
N ILE A 87 -3.41 -3.59 3.62
CA ILE A 87 -2.31 -2.61 3.71
C ILE A 87 -1.83 -2.20 2.31
N GLY A 88 -1.65 -3.14 1.40
CA GLY A 88 -1.22 -2.86 0.03
C GLY A 88 -2.24 -2.02 -0.73
N ALA A 89 -3.52 -2.37 -0.64
CA ALA A 89 -4.62 -1.59 -1.20
C ALA A 89 -4.67 -0.18 -0.63
N PHE A 90 -4.45 -0.02 0.68
CA PHE A 90 -4.41 1.28 1.35
C PHE A 90 -3.24 2.14 0.84
N LEU A 91 -2.04 1.57 0.73
CA LEU A 91 -0.87 2.28 0.21
C LEU A 91 -1.06 2.73 -1.24
N ILE A 92 -1.68 1.89 -2.08
CA ILE A 92 -2.03 2.24 -3.47
C ILE A 92 -3.03 3.41 -3.48
N ALA A 93 -4.10 3.32 -2.70
CA ALA A 93 -5.12 4.36 -2.63
C ALA A 93 -4.55 5.69 -2.09
N ALA A 94 -3.68 5.65 -1.08
CA ALA A 94 -2.99 6.80 -0.53
C ALA A 94 -2.06 7.46 -1.58
N ALA A 95 -1.33 6.65 -2.37
CA ALA A 95 -0.51 7.17 -3.46
C ALA A 95 -1.37 7.85 -4.55
N ILE A 96 -2.52 7.27 -4.91
CA ILE A 96 -3.45 7.87 -5.88
C ILE A 96 -4.01 9.18 -5.35
N ALA A 97 -4.41 9.24 -4.07
CA ALA A 97 -4.83 10.48 -3.43
C ALA A 97 -3.72 11.54 -3.53
N TRP A 98 -2.47 11.16 -3.29
CA TRP A 98 -1.33 12.04 -3.44
C TRP A 98 -1.15 12.56 -4.87
N PHE A 99 -1.28 11.68 -5.88
CA PHE A 99 -1.25 12.09 -7.28
C PHE A 99 -2.36 13.08 -7.64
N GLN A 100 -3.58 12.88 -7.11
CA GLN A 100 -4.68 13.80 -7.35
C GLN A 100 -4.42 15.20 -6.76
N LEU A 101 -3.80 15.26 -5.59
CA LEU A 101 -3.39 16.53 -4.98
C LEU A 101 -2.34 17.24 -5.83
N ILE A 102 -1.35 16.52 -6.38
CA ILE A 102 -0.33 17.09 -7.27
C ILE A 102 -0.94 17.59 -8.58
N ILE A 103 -1.83 16.81 -9.19
CA ILE A 103 -2.50 17.17 -10.46
C ILE A 103 -3.44 18.36 -10.28
N GLY A 104 -3.83 18.68 -9.04
CA GLY A 104 -4.63 19.88 -8.75
C GLY A 104 -6.08 19.74 -9.20
N TRP A 105 -6.63 18.52 -9.18
CA TRP A 105 -8.06 18.23 -9.37
C TRP A 105 -8.90 18.78 -8.20
N ASN A 106 -8.89 20.10 -8.04
CA ASN A 106 -9.61 20.81 -6.98
C ASN A 106 -10.97 21.32 -7.45
N LYS A 107 -11.21 21.40 -8.78
CA LYS A 107 -12.47 21.87 -9.37
C LYS A 107 -12.71 21.19 -10.73
N PHE A 108 -13.72 20.33 -10.82
CA PHE A 108 -14.34 20.04 -12.11
C PHE A 108 -15.27 21.21 -12.43
N GLU A 109 -15.09 21.87 -13.58
CA GLU A 109 -15.91 23.02 -14.04
C GLU A 109 -17.34 22.62 -14.46
N LEU A 110 -17.93 21.60 -13.83
CA LEU A 110 -19.25 21.06 -14.17
C LEU A 110 -20.30 21.34 -13.08
N GLY A 111 -20.04 22.29 -12.16
CA GLY A 111 -20.97 22.65 -11.07
C GLY A 111 -21.12 21.58 -9.98
N LEU A 112 -20.61 20.37 -10.21
CA LEU A 112 -20.46 19.30 -9.22
C LEU A 112 -19.01 19.29 -8.72
N VAL A 113 -18.84 19.65 -7.46
CA VAL A 113 -17.58 19.49 -6.73
C VAL A 113 -17.36 17.99 -6.52
N VAL A 114 -16.81 17.30 -7.52
CA VAL A 114 -16.31 15.94 -7.33
C VAL A 114 -15.15 16.06 -6.38
N VAL A 115 -15.37 15.58 -5.17
CA VAL A 115 -14.43 15.68 -4.09
C VAL A 115 -13.22 14.78 -4.43
N PRO A 116 -11.96 15.27 -4.38
CA PRO A 116 -10.74 14.56 -4.77
C PRO A 116 -10.38 13.36 -3.85
N TYR A 117 -11.37 12.72 -3.25
CA TYR A 117 -11.25 11.53 -2.41
C TYR A 117 -12.04 10.35 -2.99
N LEU A 118 -12.96 10.58 -3.94
CA LEU A 118 -13.82 9.52 -4.50
C LEU A 118 -13.05 8.44 -5.26
N ILE A 119 -12.04 8.83 -6.04
CA ILE A 119 -11.23 7.87 -6.81
C ILE A 119 -10.34 7.02 -5.90
N PRO A 120 -9.59 7.59 -4.94
CA PRO A 120 -8.85 6.80 -3.95
C PRO A 120 -9.74 5.81 -3.21
N MET A 121 -10.93 6.26 -2.79
CA MET A 121 -11.91 5.39 -2.14
C MET A 121 -12.40 4.27 -3.06
N ALA A 122 -12.75 4.59 -4.32
CA ALA A 122 -13.18 3.60 -5.29
C ALA A 122 -12.08 2.57 -5.59
N VAL A 123 -10.83 3.01 -5.76
CA VAL A 123 -9.69 2.11 -5.98
C VAL A 123 -9.47 1.21 -4.78
N PHE A 124 -9.50 1.77 -3.56
CA PHE A 124 -9.37 0.99 -2.34
C PHE A 124 -10.47 -0.09 -2.24
N SER A 125 -11.72 0.28 -2.46
CA SER A 125 -12.85 -0.66 -2.41
C SER A 125 -12.74 -1.73 -3.50
N VAL A 126 -12.36 -1.39 -4.72
CA VAL A 126 -12.20 -2.36 -5.82
C VAL A 126 -11.06 -3.33 -5.53
N LEU A 127 -9.93 -2.85 -5.00
CA LEU A 127 -8.81 -3.71 -4.64
C LEU A 127 -9.17 -4.65 -3.48
N LEU A 128 -9.89 -4.17 -2.46
CA LEU A 128 -10.39 -5.04 -1.40
C LEU A 128 -11.39 -6.08 -1.91
N MET A 129 -12.36 -5.68 -2.75
CA MET A 129 -13.30 -6.63 -3.36
C MET A 129 -12.58 -7.68 -4.21
N TYR A 130 -11.54 -7.28 -4.94
CA TYR A 130 -10.71 -8.20 -5.72
C TYR A 130 -9.92 -9.15 -4.83
N GLY A 131 -9.31 -8.63 -3.76
CA GLY A 131 -8.60 -9.42 -2.73
C GLY A 131 -9.51 -10.48 -2.12
N MET A 132 -10.66 -10.05 -1.60
CA MET A 132 -11.67 -10.95 -1.02
C MET A 132 -12.16 -12.02 -2.00
N LYS A 133 -12.28 -11.73 -3.30
CA LYS A 133 -12.72 -12.74 -4.28
C LYS A 133 -11.62 -13.75 -4.60
N LYS A 134 -10.35 -13.37 -4.47
CA LYS A 134 -9.20 -14.16 -4.94
C LYS A 134 -8.44 -14.86 -3.80
N SER A 135 -8.59 -14.38 -2.57
CA SER A 135 -8.05 -14.97 -1.34
C SER A 135 -8.90 -16.14 -0.82
N VAL A 136 -10.02 -16.47 -1.48
CA VAL A 136 -10.94 -17.59 -1.16
C VAL A 136 -10.66 -18.81 -2.03
#